data_AF-A0A920UXN8-F1
#
_entry.id   AF-A0A920UXN8-F1
#
_cell.length_a   1.000
_cell.length_b   1.000
_cell.length_c   1.000
_cell.angle_alpha   90.00
_cell.angle_beta   90.00
_cell.angle_gamma   90.00
#
_symmetry.space_group_name_H-M   'P 1'
#
loop_
_entity.id
_entity.type
_entity.pdbx_description
1 polymer ?
#
loop_
_entity_poly.entity_id
_entity_poly.type
_entity_poly.pdbx_seq_one_letter_code
_entity_poly.pdbx_strand_id
1 'polypeptide(L)'
;MGFAPYGVPRYTELILDNLIDVKLDGTFRLAMEYFDYATGLRMTNDRFSELFRRGPRAPESPLTQDEMDIAASIQVVTEDIVLRLAQTIHAETGLRIFVWRAVSLELCGQWPFVTRRAL
;
A
#
# COMPACT_ATOMS: atom_id res chain seq x y z
N MET A 1 6.61 4.80 -7.28
CA MET A 1 6.23 3.45 -7.77
C MET A 1 7.06 3.07 -8.99
N GLY A 2 8.28 2.55 -8.79
CA GLY A 2 9.07 1.97 -9.89
C GLY A 2 9.16 0.45 -9.84
N PHE A 3 8.94 -0.16 -8.67
CA PHE A 3 9.45 -1.51 -8.39
C PHE A 3 8.38 -2.59 -8.29
N ALA A 4 7.10 -2.23 -8.16
CA ALA A 4 5.99 -3.19 -8.11
C ALA A 4 5.93 -4.14 -9.34
N PRO A 5 6.24 -3.71 -10.59
CA PRO A 5 6.27 -4.63 -11.74
C PRO A 5 7.37 -5.70 -11.68
N TYR A 6 8.35 -5.56 -10.79
CA TYR A 6 9.50 -6.46 -10.66
C TYR A 6 9.37 -7.42 -9.46
N GLY A 7 8.28 -7.29 -8.69
CA GLY A 7 7.99 -8.15 -7.56
C GLY A 7 6.94 -9.20 -7.88
N VAL A 8 6.89 -10.23 -7.03
CA VAL A 8 5.82 -11.22 -6.97
C VAL A 8 4.93 -10.89 -5.76
N PRO A 9 3.61 -10.80 -5.90
CA PRO A 9 2.70 -10.38 -4.83
C PRO A 9 2.50 -11.49 -3.77
N ARG A 10 3.57 -11.88 -3.07
CA ARG A 10 3.59 -12.98 -2.09
C ARG A 10 2.96 -12.63 -0.74
N TYR A 11 2.79 -11.34 -0.46
CA TYR A 11 2.33 -10.84 0.84
C TYR A 11 0.89 -10.32 0.82
N THR A 12 0.15 -10.52 -0.28
CA THR A 12 -1.22 -10.00 -0.43
C THR A 12 -2.14 -10.49 0.69
N GLU A 13 -2.13 -11.79 0.99
CA GLU A 13 -2.93 -12.38 2.08
C GLU A 13 -2.52 -11.82 3.44
N LEU A 14 -1.21 -11.76 3.73
CA LEU A 14 -0.68 -11.19 4.97
C LEU A 14 -1.15 -9.74 5.18
N ILE A 15 -1.16 -8.93 4.12
CA ILE A 15 -1.61 -7.54 4.16
C ILE A 15 -3.12 -7.48 4.44
N LEU A 16 -3.93 -8.27 3.74
CA LEU A 16 -5.39 -8.31 3.93
C LEU A 16 -5.80 -8.84 5.31
N ASP A 17 -5.02 -9.76 5.89
CA ASP A 17 -5.33 -10.36 7.18
C ASP A 17 -4.95 -9.47 8.37
N ASN A 18 -3.91 -8.64 8.23
CA ASN A 18 -3.31 -7.94 9.38
C ASN A 18 -3.34 -6.41 9.25
N LEU A 19 -3.17 -5.87 8.04
CA LEU A 19 -2.92 -4.43 7.85
C LEU A 19 -4.15 -3.65 7.41
N ILE A 20 -5.10 -4.29 6.73
CA ILE A 20 -6.23 -3.60 6.12
C ILE A 20 -7.49 -4.47 6.09
N ASP A 21 -8.59 -3.95 6.62
CA ASP A 21 -9.91 -4.54 6.54
C ASP A 21 -10.68 -3.89 5.39
N VAL A 22 -10.83 -4.61 4.27
CA VAL A 22 -11.53 -4.16 3.06
C VAL A 22 -12.94 -4.72 3.01
N LYS A 23 -13.94 -3.85 2.93
CA LYS A 23 -15.36 -4.21 2.80
C LYS A 23 -15.74 -4.52 1.36
N LEU A 24 -16.93 -5.09 1.19
CA LEU A 24 -17.45 -5.48 -0.12
C LEU A 24 -17.67 -4.27 -1.06
N ASP A 25 -18.03 -3.13 -0.50
CA ASP A 25 -18.24 -1.87 -1.21
C ASP A 25 -16.92 -1.13 -1.55
N GLY A 26 -15.78 -1.70 -1.15
CA GLY A 26 -14.45 -1.09 -1.34
C GLY A 26 -14.06 -0.10 -0.24
N THR A 27 -14.93 0.20 0.72
CA THR A 27 -14.51 0.96 1.91
C THR A 27 -13.52 0.13 2.72
N PHE A 28 -12.57 0.78 3.38
CA PHE A 28 -11.52 0.06 4.10
C PHE A 28 -11.09 0.77 5.38
N ARG A 29 -10.51 0.00 6.30
CA ARG A 29 -9.87 0.50 7.52
C ARG A 29 -8.46 -0.04 7.64
N LEU A 30 -7.51 0.84 7.92
CA LEU A 30 -6.12 0.46 8.20
C LEU A 30 -5.97 0.08 9.67
N ALA A 31 -5.21 -0.97 9.93
CA ALA A 31 -4.78 -1.33 11.28
C ALA A 31 -3.67 -0.35 11.72
N MET A 32 -4.09 0.79 12.27
CA MET A 32 -3.20 1.90 12.64
C MET A 32 -2.11 1.50 13.64
N GLU A 33 -2.27 0.40 14.37
CA GLU A 33 -1.25 -0.14 15.27
C GLU A 33 0.04 -0.59 14.57
N TYR A 34 0.05 -0.73 13.25
CA TYR A 34 1.25 -1.03 12.44
C TYR A 34 1.88 0.23 11.81
N PHE A 35 1.25 1.41 11.96
CA PHE A 35 1.64 2.63 11.26
C PHE A 35 1.84 3.80 12.24
N ASP A 36 2.99 4.47 12.15
CA ASP A 36 3.33 5.63 13.00
C ASP A 36 2.94 6.99 12.39
N TYR A 37 2.12 6.98 11.33
CA TYR A 37 1.77 8.18 10.54
C TYR A 37 1.07 9.29 11.35
N ALA A 38 0.37 8.94 12.43
CA ALA A 38 -0.38 9.91 13.24
C ALA A 38 0.49 10.67 14.27
N THR A 39 1.71 10.20 14.56
CA THR A 39 2.50 10.67 15.71
C THR A 39 4.01 10.77 15.46
N GLY A 40 4.54 10.23 14.35
CA GLY A 40 5.99 10.12 14.11
C GLY A 40 6.47 10.57 12.73
N LEU A 41 7.81 10.67 12.59
CA LEU A 41 8.52 10.93 11.32
C LEU A 41 8.70 9.65 10.47
N ARG A 42 8.12 8.53 10.91
CA ARG A 42 8.26 7.19 10.32
C ARG A 42 6.88 6.64 9.98
N MET A 43 6.80 5.93 8.87
CA MET A 43 5.55 5.37 8.35
C MET A 43 5.16 4.03 8.95
N THR A 44 6.15 3.23 9.31
CA THR A 44 5.99 1.87 9.82
C THR A 44 6.73 1.76 11.15
N ASN A 45 6.22 0.92 12.06
CA ASN A 45 6.79 0.72 13.38
C ASN A 45 7.39 -0.69 13.53
N ASP A 46 7.77 -1.05 14.75
CA ASP A 46 8.37 -2.35 15.05
C ASP A 46 7.40 -3.52 14.80
N ARG A 47 6.09 -3.35 15.03
CA ARG A 47 5.08 -4.38 14.72
C ARG A 47 5.00 -4.68 13.23
N PHE A 48 5.11 -3.64 12.40
CA PHE A 48 5.21 -3.83 10.94
C PHE A 48 6.48 -4.60 10.58
N SER A 49 7.60 -4.25 11.20
CA SER A 49 8.87 -4.93 10.97
C SER A 49 8.81 -6.40 11.39
N GLU A 50 8.15 -6.71 12.51
CA GLU A 50 7.90 -8.07 12.98
C GLU A 50 6.99 -8.86 12.04
N LEU A 51 5.91 -8.23 11.54
CA LEU A 51 4.96 -8.86 10.62
C LEU A 51 5.64 -9.36 9.34
N PHE A 52 6.52 -8.55 8.76
CA PHE A 52 7.32 -8.94 7.59
C PHE A 52 8.63 -9.65 7.95
N ARG A 53 8.92 -9.83 9.24
CA ARG A 53 10.18 -10.39 9.79
C ARG A 53 11.42 -9.68 9.26
N ARG A 54 11.32 -8.36 9.05
CA ARG A 54 12.36 -7.53 8.44
C ARG A 54 12.37 -6.15 9.06
N GLY A 55 13.58 -5.66 9.39
CA GLY A 55 13.77 -4.29 9.84
C GLY A 55 13.64 -3.26 8.72
N PRO A 56 13.58 -1.96 9.07
CA PRO A 56 13.52 -0.88 8.10
C PRO A 56 14.78 -0.84 7.22
N ARG A 57 14.59 -0.53 5.93
CA ARG A 57 15.67 -0.37 4.96
C ARG A 57 16.50 0.88 5.28
N ALA A 58 17.82 0.80 5.12
CA ALA A 58 18.67 1.99 5.09
C ALA A 58 18.42 2.78 3.79
N PRO A 59 18.31 4.12 3.82
CA PRO A 59 17.92 4.91 2.63
C PRO A 59 18.76 4.65 1.37
N GLU A 60 20.05 4.39 1.54
CA GLU A 60 21.06 4.20 0.48
C GLU A 60 21.26 2.73 0.07
N SER A 61 20.62 1.76 0.72
CA SER A 61 20.89 0.34 0.43
C SER A 61 20.24 -0.12 -0.89
N PRO A 62 20.82 -1.12 -1.57
CA PRO A 62 20.17 -1.74 -2.73
C PRO A 62 18.78 -2.27 -2.37
N LEU A 63 17.85 -2.20 -3.34
CA LEU A 63 16.53 -2.82 -3.19
C LEU A 63 16.66 -4.34 -3.27
N THR A 64 15.96 -5.00 -2.36
CA THR A 64 15.91 -6.47 -2.29
C THR A 64 14.64 -7.00 -2.93
N GLN A 65 14.66 -8.28 -3.36
CA GLN A 65 13.48 -8.91 -3.96
C GLN A 65 12.26 -8.87 -3.04
N ASP A 66 12.44 -9.09 -1.74
CA ASP A 66 11.32 -9.06 -0.79
C ASP A 66 10.67 -7.66 -0.72
N GLU A 67 11.42 -6.57 -0.87
CA GLU A 67 10.84 -5.21 -0.92
C GLU A 67 10.04 -4.99 -2.19
N MET A 68 10.51 -5.54 -3.31
CA MET A 68 9.76 -5.51 -4.57
C MET A 68 8.48 -6.33 -4.46
N ASP A 69 8.53 -7.47 -3.77
CA ASP A 69 7.39 -8.36 -3.55
C ASP A 69 6.36 -7.76 -2.60
N ILE A 70 6.80 -7.06 -1.54
CA ILE A 70 5.92 -6.25 -0.69
C ILE A 70 5.27 -5.14 -1.52
N ALA A 71 6.03 -4.42 -2.34
CA ALA A 71 5.49 -3.37 -3.20
C ALA A 71 4.47 -3.91 -4.22
N ALA A 72 4.75 -5.06 -4.83
CA ALA A 72 3.83 -5.75 -5.74
C ALA A 72 2.55 -6.18 -5.01
N SER A 73 2.67 -6.70 -3.79
CA SER A 73 1.53 -7.13 -2.97
C SER A 73 0.63 -5.95 -2.60
N ILE A 74 1.22 -4.83 -2.19
CA ILE A 74 0.49 -3.58 -1.89
C ILE A 74 -0.21 -3.05 -3.14
N GLN A 75 0.44 -3.10 -4.31
CA GLN A 75 -0.15 -2.68 -5.57
C GLN A 75 -1.42 -3.49 -5.88
N VAL A 76 -1.35 -4.82 -5.77
CA VAL A 76 -2.50 -5.72 -6.00
C VAL A 76 -3.66 -5.39 -5.06
N VAL A 77 -3.40 -5.22 -3.76
CA VAL A 77 -4.43 -4.86 -2.78
C VAL A 77 -5.04 -3.49 -3.09
N THR A 78 -4.21 -2.52 -3.46
CA THR A 78 -4.67 -1.16 -3.80
C THR A 78 -5.55 -1.16 -5.05
N GLU A 79 -5.17 -1.91 -6.08
CA GLU A 79 -5.96 -2.06 -7.31
C GLU A 79 -7.31 -2.69 -7.03
N ASP A 80 -7.37 -3.76 -6.22
CA ASP A 80 -8.63 -4.41 -5.84
C ASP A 80 -9.57 -3.43 -5.10
N ILE A 81 -9.06 -2.68 -4.12
CA ILE A 81 -9.84 -1.68 -3.39
C ILE A 81 -10.41 -0.62 -4.35
N VAL A 82 -9.56 -0.10 -5.24
CA VAL A 82 -9.97 0.93 -6.21
C VAL A 82 -11.04 0.39 -7.16
N LEU A 83 -10.91 -0.85 -7.63
CA LEU A 83 -11.91 -1.48 -8.49
C LEU A 83 -13.25 -1.66 -7.77
N ARG A 84 -13.24 -2.09 -6.50
CA ARG A 84 -14.47 -2.21 -5.70
C ARG A 84 -15.14 -0.86 -5.49
N LEU A 85 -14.37 0.17 -5.13
CA LEU A 85 -14.90 1.55 -4.99
C LEU A 85 -15.51 2.05 -6.30
N ALA A 86 -14.83 1.82 -7.43
CA ALA A 86 -15.34 2.22 -8.74
C ALA A 86 -16.65 1.48 -9.09
N GLN A 87 -16.77 0.20 -8.77
CA GLN A 87 -17.99 -0.58 -8.97
C GLN A 87 -19.14 -0.07 -8.10
N THR A 88 -18.89 0.20 -6.81
CA THR A 88 -19.88 0.76 -5.88
C THR A 88 -20.38 2.12 -6.37
N ILE A 89 -19.47 3.03 -6.71
CA ILE A 89 -19.83 4.36 -7.22
C ILE A 89 -20.63 4.23 -8.52
N HIS A 90 -20.23 3.34 -9.42
CA HIS A 90 -20.96 3.10 -10.66
C HIS A 90 -22.38 2.58 -10.40
N ALA A 91 -22.54 1.63 -9.48
CA ALA A 91 -23.83 1.07 -9.12
C ALA A 91 -24.78 2.11 -8.47
N GLU A 92 -24.24 2.99 -7.63
CA GLU A 92 -25.02 4.01 -6.92
C GLU A 92 -25.38 5.22 -7.80
N THR A 93 -24.47 5.63 -8.69
CA THR A 93 -24.59 6.91 -9.43
C THR A 93 -24.85 6.76 -10.93
N GLY A 94 -24.60 5.58 -11.50
CA GLY A 94 -24.64 5.34 -12.95
C GLY A 94 -23.52 6.04 -13.74
N LEU A 95 -22.58 6.72 -13.08
CA LEU A 95 -21.49 7.43 -13.72
C LEU A 95 -20.44 6.45 -14.26
N ARG A 96 -19.98 6.67 -15.50
CA ARG A 96 -19.03 5.80 -16.22
C ARG A 96 -17.58 6.25 -16.15
N ILE A 97 -17.27 7.36 -15.47
CA ILE A 97 -15.94 7.97 -15.45
C ILE A 97 -15.34 7.82 -14.06
N PHE A 98 -14.32 6.95 -13.96
CA PHE A 98 -13.43 6.87 -12.80
C PHE A 98 -12.03 7.28 -13.25
N VAL A 99 -11.54 8.44 -12.77
CA VAL A 99 -10.20 8.93 -13.13
C VAL A 99 -9.16 8.34 -12.17
N TRP A 100 -8.51 7.28 -12.63
CA TRP A 100 -7.48 6.51 -11.91
C TRP A 100 -6.20 7.29 -11.54
N ARG A 101 -5.99 8.48 -12.12
CA ARG A 101 -4.67 9.14 -12.12
C ARG A 101 -4.26 9.82 -10.79
N ALA A 102 -5.18 9.98 -9.82
CA ALA A 102 -4.88 10.66 -8.55
C ALA A 102 -4.56 9.70 -7.39
N VAL A 103 -5.25 8.57 -7.27
CA VAL A 103 -5.15 7.69 -6.09
C VAL A 103 -3.81 6.93 -6.03
N SER A 104 -3.23 6.61 -7.18
CA SER A 104 -1.91 5.96 -7.26
C SER A 104 -0.76 6.87 -6.78
N LEU A 105 -0.89 8.19 -6.90
CA LEU A 105 0.18 9.12 -6.49
C LEU A 105 0.14 9.46 -5.00
N GLU A 106 -1.05 9.63 -4.40
CA GLU A 106 -1.17 10.04 -2.99
C GLU A 106 -0.94 8.91 -1.99
N LEU A 107 -1.43 7.69 -2.25
CA LEU A 107 -1.21 6.56 -1.33
C LEU A 107 0.25 6.07 -1.33
N CYS A 108 1.05 6.40 -2.35
CA CYS A 108 2.42 5.91 -2.49
C CYS A 108 3.50 6.93 -2.09
N GLY A 109 3.20 8.23 -2.17
CA GLY A 109 4.09 9.28 -1.67
C GLY A 109 4.35 9.20 -0.17
N GLN A 110 3.50 8.48 0.57
CA GLN A 110 3.66 8.27 1.99
C GLN A 110 4.66 7.14 2.30
N TRP A 111 4.88 6.11 1.48
CA TRP A 111 5.68 4.93 1.90
C TRP A 111 7.20 5.18 1.94
N PRO A 112 7.91 4.79 3.02
CA PRO A 112 9.31 5.15 3.27
C PRO A 112 10.30 4.42 2.35
N PHE A 113 9.81 3.52 1.49
CA PHE A 113 10.60 2.83 0.48
C PHE A 113 10.79 3.65 -0.82
N VAL A 114 10.07 4.77 -0.99
CA VAL A 114 9.92 5.42 -2.31
C VAL A 114 10.38 6.88 -2.36
N THR A 115 10.62 7.55 -1.23
CA THR A 115 11.10 8.94 -1.26
C THR A 115 12.62 9.04 -1.33
N ARG A 116 13.15 9.20 -2.56
CA ARG A 116 14.34 10.03 -2.74
C ARG A 116 13.96 11.43 -2.29
N ARG A 117 14.58 11.89 -1.20
CA ARG A 117 14.65 13.31 -0.89
C ARG A 117 15.50 13.96 -1.98
N ALA A 118 14.85 14.60 -2.94
CA ALA A 118 15.53 15.55 -3.81
C ALA A 118 15.98 16.72 -2.94
N LEU A 119 17.30 16.95 -2.91
CA LEU A 119 17.85 18.29 -2.83
C LEU A 119 17.85 18.87 -4.25
#